data_AF-A0A485A938-F1
#
_entry.id   AF-A0A485A938-F1
#
_cell.length_a   1.000
_cell.length_b   1.000
_cell.length_c   1.000
_cell.angle_alpha   90.00
_cell.angle_beta   90.00
_cell.angle_gamma   90.00
#
_symmetry.space_group_name_H-M   'P 1'
#
loop_
_entity.id
_entity.type
_entity.pdbx_description
1 polymer ?
#
loop_
_entity_poly.entity_id
_entity_poly.type
_entity_poly.pdbx_seq_one_letter_code
_entity_poly.pdbx_strand_id
1 'polypeptide(L)'
;MGTIWARPFAEYQPDQIEKEIRRSLFPTLWGCRAALPWMLKQGKGSIVNVSSVATAGINRVPYSAAKGGVNALTRSIAMEYSGSGIRINAVAPGGTEAPARLTPRNHETPTGAGAGVVSAGGRANRGEQPDASLRHAGGTGERDPVSRQR
;
A
#
# COMPACT_ATOMS: atom_id res chain seq x y z
N MET A 1 -10.90 4.28 6.25
CA MET A 1 -10.35 2.96 6.68
C MET A 1 -11.26 1.83 6.21
N GLY A 2 -10.77 0.75 5.56
CA GLY A 2 -11.55 -0.31 4.86
C GLY A 2 -11.95 -1.58 5.64
N THR A 3 -11.26 -1.91 6.73
CA THR A 3 -11.43 -3.13 7.54
C THR A 3 -12.77 -3.16 8.32
N ILE A 4 -13.36 -4.34 8.52
CA ILE A 4 -14.58 -4.53 9.32
C ILE A 4 -14.26 -4.56 10.83
N TRP A 5 -13.44 -5.50 11.29
CA TRP A 5 -13.00 -5.60 12.70
C TRP A 5 -11.51 -5.31 12.86
N ALA A 6 -11.10 -4.69 13.96
CA ALA A 6 -9.70 -4.54 14.32
C ALA A 6 -9.42 -5.18 15.68
N ARG A 7 -8.63 -6.25 15.72
CA ARG A 7 -8.24 -6.99 16.94
C ARG A 7 -7.00 -7.88 16.69
N PRO A 8 -6.31 -8.36 17.73
CA PRO A 8 -5.28 -9.40 17.58
C PRO A 8 -5.82 -10.60 16.79
N PHE A 9 -4.99 -11.19 15.92
CA PHE A 9 -5.50 -12.23 15.01
C PHE A 9 -6.07 -13.44 15.73
N ALA A 10 -5.49 -13.81 16.87
CA ALA A 10 -5.96 -14.92 17.70
C ALA A 10 -7.38 -14.74 18.27
N GLU A 11 -7.92 -13.52 18.26
CA GLU A 11 -9.25 -13.20 18.81
C GLU A 11 -10.34 -13.12 17.73
N TYR A 12 -9.99 -13.29 16.45
CA TYR A 12 -10.99 -13.34 15.39
C TYR A 12 -11.82 -14.61 15.48
N GLN A 13 -13.13 -14.45 15.40
CA GLN A 13 -14.03 -15.59 15.20
C GLN A 13 -13.99 -16.07 13.75
N PRO A 14 -14.16 -17.37 13.47
CA PRO A 14 -14.14 -17.90 12.10
C PRO A 14 -15.10 -17.18 11.15
N ASP A 15 -16.30 -16.83 11.61
CA ASP A 15 -17.29 -16.11 10.80
C ASP A 15 -16.85 -14.68 10.46
N GLN A 16 -16.10 -14.02 11.34
CA GLN A 16 -15.55 -12.68 11.08
C GLN A 16 -14.47 -12.73 10.00
N ILE A 17 -13.61 -13.75 10.04
CA ILE A 17 -12.60 -13.99 9.00
C ILE A 17 -13.31 -14.23 7.66
N GLU A 18 -14.30 -15.13 7.64
CA GLU A 18 -15.05 -15.45 6.43
C GLU A 18 -15.77 -14.22 5.86
N LYS A 19 -16.46 -13.45 6.71
CA LYS A 19 -17.15 -12.20 6.31
C LYS A 19 -16.16 -11.19 5.71
N GLU A 20 -14.99 -11.01 6.31
CA GLU A 20 -13.98 -10.09 5.77
C GLU A 20 -13.47 -10.54 4.40
N ILE A 21 -13.14 -11.83 4.23
CA ILE A 21 -12.68 -12.36 2.93
C ILE A 21 -13.78 -12.26 1.87
N ARG A 22 -15.00 -12.69 2.19
CA ARG A 22 -16.17 -12.63 1.30
C ARG A 22 -16.47 -11.21 0.85
N ARG A 23 -16.26 -10.22 1.72
CA ARG A 23 -16.52 -8.82 1.40
C ARG A 23 -15.36 -8.15 0.67
N SER A 24 -14.12 -8.44 1.05
CA SER A 24 -12.95 -7.64 0.65
C SER A 24 -12.14 -8.25 -0.50
N LEU A 25 -12.27 -9.55 -0.80
CA LEU A 25 -11.56 -10.23 -1.88
C LEU A 25 -12.51 -10.77 -2.97
N PHE A 26 -13.56 -11.48 -2.59
CA PHE A 26 -14.43 -12.18 -3.55
C PHE A 26 -15.08 -11.27 -4.60
N PRO A 27 -15.56 -10.05 -4.29
CA PRO A 27 -16.14 -9.19 -5.32
C PRO A 27 -15.15 -8.85 -6.43
N THR A 28 -13.85 -8.72 -6.11
CA THR A 28 -12.81 -8.47 -7.12
C THR A 28 -12.58 -9.70 -7.99
N LEU A 29 -12.53 -10.90 -7.40
CA LEU A 29 -12.43 -12.16 -8.16
C LEU A 29 -13.61 -12.32 -9.12
N TRP A 30 -14.83 -12.17 -8.62
CA TRP A 30 -16.04 -12.32 -9.42
C TRP A 30 -16.20 -11.24 -10.48
N GLY A 31 -15.90 -9.99 -10.14
CA GLY A 31 -15.93 -8.86 -11.07
C GLY A 31 -14.96 -9.05 -12.23
N CYS A 32 -13.71 -9.44 -11.95
CA CYS A 32 -12.72 -9.73 -13.00
C CYS A 32 -13.18 -10.90 -13.88
N ARG A 33 -13.60 -12.01 -13.27
CA ARG A 33 -14.09 -13.20 -13.99
C ARG A 33 -15.29 -12.89 -14.89
N ALA A 34 -16.20 -12.03 -14.45
CA ALA A 34 -17.39 -11.66 -15.22
C ALA A 34 -17.06 -10.69 -16.38
N ALA A 35 -16.13 -9.75 -16.16
CA ALA A 35 -15.80 -8.72 -17.15
C ALA A 35 -14.88 -9.24 -18.27
N LEU A 36 -13.90 -10.09 -17.92
CA LEU A 36 -12.84 -10.53 -18.84
C LEU A 36 -13.36 -11.14 -20.16
N PRO A 37 -14.33 -12.08 -20.17
CA PRO A 37 -14.81 -12.67 -21.43
C PRO A 37 -15.33 -11.64 -22.43
N TRP A 38 -15.93 -10.56 -21.95
CA TRP A 38 -16.46 -9.49 -22.82
C TRP A 38 -15.36 -8.57 -23.33
N MET A 39 -14.40 -8.20 -22.47
CA MET A 39 -13.24 -7.39 -22.88
C MET A 39 -12.37 -8.13 -23.89
N LEU A 40 -12.21 -9.45 -23.74
CA LEU A 40 -11.47 -10.29 -24.69
C LEU A 40 -12.13 -10.31 -26.07
N LYS A 41 -13.46 -10.47 -26.13
CA LYS A 41 -14.21 -10.37 -27.41
C LYS A 41 -14.05 -8.99 -28.07
N GLN A 42 -13.90 -7.94 -27.28
CA GLN A 42 -13.70 -6.58 -27.77
C GLN A 42 -12.25 -6.29 -28.17
N GLY A 43 -11.29 -7.12 -27.74
CA GLY A 43 -9.85 -6.88 -27.94
C GLY A 43 -9.31 -5.62 -27.26
N LYS A 44 -10.05 -5.05 -26.30
CA LYS A 44 -9.66 -3.83 -25.57
C LYS A 44 -10.36 -3.73 -24.22
N GLY A 45 -9.72 -3.09 -23.26
CA GLY A 45 -10.36 -2.77 -21.99
C GLY A 45 -9.41 -2.25 -20.92
N SER A 46 -9.97 -1.82 -19.80
CA SER A 46 -9.19 -1.55 -18.60
C SER A 46 -9.93 -1.98 -17.34
N ILE A 47 -9.23 -2.70 -16.47
CA ILE A 47 -9.69 -3.07 -15.13
C ILE A 47 -8.79 -2.35 -14.11
N VAL A 48 -9.42 -1.64 -13.18
CA VAL A 48 -8.72 -1.01 -12.04
C VAL A 48 -9.29 -1.57 -10.75
N ASN A 49 -8.50 -2.39 -10.07
CA ASN A 49 -8.86 -2.99 -8.80
C ASN A 49 -8.48 -2.08 -7.63
N VAL A 50 -9.31 -2.06 -6.59
CA VAL A 50 -9.06 -1.26 -5.38
C VAL A 50 -8.48 -2.16 -4.28
N SER A 51 -7.18 -2.04 -4.09
CA SER A 51 -6.42 -2.67 -3.01
C SER A 51 -6.30 -1.74 -1.78
N SER A 52 -5.22 -1.86 -1.00
CA SER A 52 -4.87 -0.96 0.11
C SER A 52 -3.38 -1.07 0.43
N VAL A 53 -2.78 -0.01 1.00
CA VAL A 53 -1.44 -0.10 1.63
C VAL A 53 -1.43 -0.98 2.88
N ALA A 54 -2.61 -1.27 3.46
CA ALA A 54 -2.77 -2.11 4.63
C ALA A 54 -2.71 -3.61 4.30
N THR A 55 -1.83 -4.04 3.39
CA THR A 55 -1.56 -5.46 3.08
C THR A 55 -0.67 -6.14 4.11
N ALA A 56 -0.13 -5.38 5.07
CA ALA A 56 0.65 -5.86 6.21
C ALA A 56 0.31 -5.07 7.48
N GLY A 57 -0.99 -4.91 7.78
CA GLY A 57 -1.44 -4.06 8.88
C GLY A 57 -1.63 -4.80 10.22
N ILE A 58 -1.32 -4.12 11.32
CA ILE A 58 -1.57 -4.61 12.68
C ILE A 58 -3.07 -4.67 12.95
N ASN A 59 -3.49 -5.74 13.64
CA ASN A 59 -4.87 -6.02 14.08
C ASN A 59 -5.92 -6.15 12.96
N ARG A 60 -5.48 -6.37 11.71
CA ARG A 60 -6.37 -6.43 10.53
C ARG A 60 -5.95 -7.54 9.57
N VAL A 61 -5.52 -8.68 10.10
CA VAL A 61 -4.91 -9.77 9.32
C VAL A 61 -5.84 -10.27 8.19
N PRO A 62 -7.14 -10.57 8.42
CA PRO A 62 -8.01 -11.00 7.32
C PRO A 62 -8.16 -9.95 6.21
N TYR A 63 -8.26 -8.67 6.56
CA TYR A 63 -8.29 -7.58 5.58
C TYR A 63 -6.96 -7.44 4.82
N SER A 64 -5.83 -7.58 5.52
CA SER A 64 -4.49 -7.56 4.94
C SER A 64 -4.32 -8.69 3.93
N ALA A 65 -4.73 -9.91 4.30
CA ALA A 65 -4.74 -11.07 3.42
C ALA A 65 -5.64 -10.84 2.18
N ALA A 66 -6.86 -10.31 2.38
CA ALA A 66 -7.77 -10.00 1.28
C ALA A 66 -7.17 -8.98 0.30
N LYS A 67 -6.62 -7.87 0.79
CA LYS A 67 -6.02 -6.83 -0.06
C LYS A 67 -4.69 -7.24 -0.69
N GLY A 68 -3.90 -8.07 -0.01
CA GLY A 68 -2.79 -8.80 -0.61
C GLY A 68 -3.25 -9.73 -1.75
N GLY A 69 -4.35 -10.45 -1.55
CA GLY A 69 -4.99 -11.29 -2.56
C GLY A 69 -5.44 -10.50 -3.79
N VAL A 70 -5.96 -9.27 -3.61
CA VAL A 70 -6.30 -8.37 -4.73
C VAL A 70 -5.06 -8.00 -5.54
N ASN A 71 -3.92 -7.73 -4.88
CA ASN A 71 -2.66 -7.43 -5.57
C ASN A 71 -2.18 -8.65 -6.37
N ALA A 72 -2.19 -9.83 -5.74
CA ALA A 72 -1.79 -11.07 -6.39
C ALA A 72 -2.68 -11.40 -7.58
N LEU A 73 -4.00 -11.36 -7.41
CA LEU A 73 -4.98 -11.55 -8.48
C LEU A 73 -4.70 -10.62 -9.66
N THR A 74 -4.56 -9.33 -9.38
CA THR A 74 -4.32 -8.31 -10.41
C THR A 74 -3.05 -8.63 -11.21
N ARG A 75 -1.95 -8.98 -10.53
CA ARG A 75 -0.70 -9.35 -11.19
C ARG A 75 -0.88 -10.59 -12.05
N SER A 76 -1.52 -11.64 -11.52
CA SER A 76 -1.74 -12.89 -12.25
C SER A 76 -2.53 -12.68 -13.54
N ILE A 77 -3.68 -12.00 -13.48
CA ILE A 77 -4.50 -11.79 -14.68
C ILE A 77 -3.87 -10.77 -15.65
N ALA A 78 -3.12 -9.78 -15.16
CA ALA A 78 -2.38 -8.87 -16.03
C ALA A 78 -1.31 -9.61 -16.84
N MET A 79 -0.63 -10.59 -16.23
CA MET A 79 0.34 -11.43 -16.92
C MET A 79 -0.34 -12.40 -17.91
N GLU A 80 -1.42 -13.06 -17.48
CA GLU A 80 -2.17 -14.03 -18.29
C GLU A 80 -2.77 -13.40 -19.56
N TYR A 81 -3.30 -12.18 -19.44
CA TYR A 81 -3.94 -11.48 -20.56
C TYR A 81 -3.05 -10.39 -21.18
N SER A 82 -1.73 -10.47 -21.00
CA SER A 82 -0.79 -9.58 -21.69
C SER A 82 -0.94 -9.69 -23.21
N GLY A 83 -0.89 -8.57 -23.92
CA GLY A 83 -1.07 -8.53 -25.38
C GLY A 83 -2.52 -8.61 -25.88
N SER A 84 -3.50 -8.85 -25.01
CA SER A 84 -4.94 -8.89 -25.39
C SER A 84 -5.59 -7.51 -25.65
N GLY A 85 -4.83 -6.42 -25.53
CA GLY A 85 -5.36 -5.05 -25.55
C GLY A 85 -6.05 -4.62 -24.25
N ILE A 86 -6.03 -5.46 -23.21
CA ILE A 86 -6.65 -5.18 -21.90
C ILE A 86 -5.57 -4.77 -20.88
N ARG A 87 -5.76 -3.65 -20.20
CA ARG A 87 -4.88 -3.20 -19.11
C ARG A 87 -5.49 -3.48 -17.75
N ILE A 88 -4.77 -4.18 -16.89
CA ILE A 88 -5.28 -4.55 -15.55
C ILE A 88 -4.29 -4.07 -14.50
N ASN A 89 -4.76 -3.20 -13.59
CA ASN A 89 -3.94 -2.59 -12.55
C ASN A 89 -4.67 -2.56 -11.21
N ALA A 90 -3.92 -2.36 -10.13
CA ALA A 90 -4.47 -2.15 -8.80
C ALA A 90 -3.97 -0.83 -8.23
N VAL A 91 -4.85 -0.10 -7.57
CA VAL A 91 -4.51 1.08 -6.77
C VAL A 91 -4.58 0.71 -5.29
N ALA A 92 -3.63 1.21 -4.49
CA ALA A 92 -3.53 0.88 -3.06
C ALA A 92 -3.66 2.15 -2.21
N PRO A 93 -4.88 2.63 -1.90
CA PRO A 93 -5.06 3.81 -1.06
C PRO A 93 -4.59 3.59 0.38
N GLY A 94 -4.07 4.67 0.96
CA GLY A 94 -3.74 4.82 2.38
C GLY A 94 -4.91 5.33 3.22
N GLY A 95 -4.60 6.00 4.33
CA GLY A 95 -5.58 6.83 5.02
C GLY A 95 -6.06 7.94 4.08
N THR A 96 -7.35 7.93 3.75
CA THR A 96 -7.98 8.94 2.90
C THR A 96 -9.09 9.62 3.68
N GLU A 97 -9.22 10.92 3.51
CA GLU A 97 -10.42 11.65 3.94
C GLU A 97 -11.64 11.05 3.26
N ALA A 98 -12.65 10.71 4.06
CA ALA A 98 -13.91 10.16 3.56
C ALA A 98 -15.02 10.54 4.54
N PRO A 99 -16.23 10.88 4.05
CA PRO A 99 -17.36 11.16 4.91
C PRO A 99 -17.71 9.97 5.79
N ALA A 100 -18.42 10.25 6.89
CA ALA A 100 -18.93 9.23 7.79
C ALA A 100 -19.81 8.24 7.01
N ARG A 101 -19.75 6.95 7.38
CA ARG A 101 -20.57 5.93 6.71
C ARG A 101 -22.01 6.05 7.17
N LEU A 102 -22.92 6.04 6.21
CA LEU A 102 -24.36 5.90 6.46
C LEU A 102 -24.70 4.52 7.04
N THR A 103 -23.96 3.48 6.63
CA THR A 103 -24.15 2.10 7.10
C THR A 103 -22.88 1.60 7.81
N PRO A 104 -22.96 1.25 9.10
CA PRO A 104 -21.85 0.62 9.83
C PRO A 104 -21.45 -0.72 9.20
N ARG A 105 -20.19 -1.12 9.35
CA ARG A 105 -19.71 -2.43 8.84
C ARG A 105 -19.99 -3.58 9.79
N ASN A 106 -20.08 -3.27 11.06
CA ASN A 106 -20.43 -4.15 12.15
C ASN A 106 -21.24 -3.34 13.18
N HIS A 107 -21.96 -4.05 14.05
CA HIS A 107 -22.75 -3.47 15.13
C HIS A 107 -21.98 -3.45 16.46
N GLU A 108 -20.73 -3.93 16.46
CA GLU A 108 -19.84 -3.93 17.62
C GLU A 108 -19.12 -2.57 17.73
N THR A 109 -19.12 -2.01 18.95
CA THR A 109 -18.18 -0.95 19.31
C THR A 109 -16.76 -1.53 19.27
N PRO A 110 -15.77 -0.89 18.64
CA PRO A 110 -14.39 -1.39 18.64
C PRO A 110 -13.88 -1.60 20.07
N THR A 111 -13.73 -2.85 20.49
CA THR A 111 -13.23 -3.20 21.82
C THR A 111 -11.71 -3.06 21.83
N GLY A 112 -11.18 -2.16 22.67
CA GLY A 112 -9.75 -2.13 23.05
C GLY A 112 -8.85 -1.17 22.25
N ALA A 113 -8.30 -0.19 22.97
CA ALA A 113 -7.06 0.57 22.75
C ALA A 113 -6.41 0.53 21.35
N GLY A 114 -7.15 0.98 20.33
CA GLY A 114 -6.63 1.28 19.00
C GLY A 114 -7.19 2.58 18.42
N ALA A 115 -7.96 3.33 19.22
CA ALA A 115 -8.43 4.67 18.92
C ALA A 115 -7.35 5.74 19.18
N GLY A 116 -6.09 5.34 19.26
CA GLY A 116 -5.00 6.26 18.95
C GLY A 116 -5.18 6.66 17.51
N VAL A 117 -5.59 7.90 17.28
CA VAL A 117 -5.45 8.60 16.02
C VAL A 117 -4.13 8.12 15.42
N VAL A 118 -4.20 7.35 14.34
CA VAL A 118 -3.04 7.24 13.46
C VAL A 118 -2.89 8.64 12.91
N SER A 119 -2.16 9.48 13.65
CA SER A 119 -1.65 10.74 13.14
C SER A 119 -1.12 10.40 11.78
N ALA A 120 -1.64 11.09 10.76
CA ALA A 120 -1.10 11.04 9.42
C ALA A 120 0.41 11.25 9.55
N GLY A 121 1.16 10.15 9.56
CA GLY A 121 2.61 10.17 9.55
C GLY A 121 2.97 10.87 8.27
N GLY A 122 3.47 12.10 8.43
CA GLY A 122 3.59 13.08 7.39
C GLY A 122 4.41 12.59 6.21
N ARG A 123 4.35 13.38 5.13
CA ARG A 123 5.39 13.37 4.11
C ARG A 123 6.73 13.29 4.83
N ALA A 124 7.45 12.18 4.65
CA ALA A 124 8.86 12.14 4.97
C ALA A 124 9.46 13.34 4.24
N ASN A 125 9.85 14.36 5.02
CA ASN A 125 10.59 15.48 4.51
C ASN A 125 11.84 14.85 3.91
N ARG A 126 11.94 14.89 2.58
CA ARG A 126 13.11 14.47 1.84
C ARG A 126 14.18 15.45 2.31
N GLY A 127 14.98 15.03 3.29
CA GLY A 127 16.02 15.88 3.87
C GLY A 127 16.80 16.49 2.74
N GLU A 128 16.92 17.82 2.78
CA GLU A 128 17.95 18.54 2.06
C GLU A 128 19.25 17.75 2.23
N GLN A 129 19.71 17.17 1.13
CA GLN A 129 21.10 16.79 1.02
C GLN A 129 21.87 18.10 1.00
N PRO A 130 22.78 18.40 1.94
CA PRO A 130 23.67 19.53 1.76
C PRO A 130 24.54 19.24 0.53
N ASP A 131 24.47 20.18 -0.42
CA ASP A 131 25.25 20.25 -1.63
C ASP A 131 26.75 20.04 -1.34
N ALA A 132 27.23 18.84 -1.66
CA ALA A 132 28.65 18.54 -1.72
C ALA A 132 29.17 18.84 -3.12
N SER A 133 29.23 20.11 -3.50
CA SER A 133 29.98 20.55 -4.65
C SER A 133 30.57 21.94 -4.46
N LEU A 134 31.81 22.09 -4.94
CA LEU A 134 32.61 23.32 -5.04
C LEU A 134 33.36 23.78 -3.79
N ARG A 135 34.59 23.27 -3.60
CA ARG A 135 35.82 24.09 -3.54
C ARG A 135 37.03 23.30 -4.04
N HIS A 136 37.39 23.53 -5.30
CA HIS A 136 38.75 23.29 -5.82
C HIS A 136 39.30 24.62 -6.31
N ALA A 137 40.48 25.00 -5.81
CA ALA A 137 41.45 26.03 -6.22
C ALA A 137 41.93 26.76 -4.95
N GLY A 138 43.21 26.97 -4.68
CA GLY A 138 44.45 26.76 -5.39
C GLY A 138 45.58 27.17 -4.43
N GLY A 139 46.77 26.60 -4.60
CA GLY A 139 47.89 26.76 -3.67
C GLY A 139 48.60 28.11 -3.73
N THR A 140 49.31 28.41 -2.66
CA THR A 140 50.60 29.12 -2.53
C THR A 140 51.08 28.73 -1.12
N GLY A 141 52.27 28.19 -0.84
CA GLY A 141 53.57 28.44 -1.43
C GLY A 141 54.37 29.30 -0.45
N GLU A 142 54.87 28.74 0.66
CA GLU A 142 55.90 29.42 1.44
C GLU A 142 56.81 28.44 2.20
N ARG A 143 58.09 28.83 2.25
CA ARG A 143 59.30 28.03 2.46
C ARG A 143 59.63 27.80 3.94
N ASP A 144 60.37 26.72 4.18
CA ASP A 144 61.14 26.44 5.41
C ASP A 144 62.02 27.61 5.86
N PRO A 145 62.38 27.64 7.16
CA PRO A 145 63.81 27.60 7.47
C PRO A 145 64.20 26.61 8.59
N VAL A 146 65.11 25.71 8.23
CA VAL A 146 66.38 25.35 8.90
C VAL A 146 66.50 25.62 10.42
N SER A 147 66.72 24.56 11.23
CA SER A 147 68.01 24.33 11.94
C SER A 147 68.01 23.15 12.95
N ARG A 148 68.87 22.15 12.64
CA ARG A 148 69.85 21.43 13.49
C ARG A 148 69.53 21.08 14.95
N GLN A 149 69.65 19.78 15.27
CA GLN A 149 70.55 19.14 16.27
C GLN A 149 70.05 17.69 16.51
N ARG A 150 70.86 16.64 16.64
CA ARG A 150 72.29 16.36 16.54
C ARG A 150 72.40 14.84 16.40
#